data_AF-A0AAD5YTG5-F1
#
_entry.id   AF-A0AAD5YTG5-F1
#
_cell.length_a   1.000
_cell.length_b   1.000
_cell.length_c   1.000
_cell.angle_alpha   90.00
_cell.angle_beta   90.00
_cell.angle_gamma   90.00
#
_symmetry.space_group_name_H-M   'P 1'
#
loop_
_entity.id
_entity.type
_entity.pdbx_description
1 polymer ?
#
loop_
_entity_poly.entity_id
_entity_poly.type
_entity_poly.pdbx_seq_one_letter_code
_entity_poly.pdbx_strand_id
1 'polypeptide(L)'
;MDPAEARSDGLAKFPNEIMVSIFEHVLEPDPTAEIGGLFTLTLSHVCSVWRDLTWATPMLWSSPTFNPCHPDDLIALFFDNSQDIPVSLSLQHAERSAHAKLQKILKERPGKLGALYWNSIDSRGWANLCEILAIGLPKLRRCQLFIRGNGLPTDKETVVASLPSLYCLDLVHESGLIPPIFPLANITILQLQYVRPDYALNALLQCEKLERFYSTSYDWPSDTSQGQFLHVLAQGVTVLPNLIYLAWTLDESVWTTHLVENVKLPSLRKLVLHSPPHRGFLEAMNSSSTQRLALSFINSMPQLNELSCFSTCLQPTSTPSPEDNLFWSSLPRSIEKLSIEFIGPTSTSENLSSHLDIIFDRLTLRRQQVVLPNLKTLYVDKASWIPTTTGNNGMYDSLSSTVLNRAFQSFLAVVASRRHARLDTELISTSYSQIQHITISTTLRKWNPFPDVATMDESERELKRYVREGFKLEILISNGRTILWGTGDESIPKRDPILELYPTAQIVYQMTL
;
A
#
# COMPACT_ATOMS: atom_id res chain seq x y z
N MET A 1 12.91 -56.57 11.21
CA MET A 1 12.48 -55.16 11.35
C MET A 1 11.61 -54.88 10.15
N ASP A 2 10.31 -54.75 10.37
CA ASP A 2 9.34 -54.58 9.29
C ASP A 2 9.49 -53.15 8.71
N PRO A 3 9.70 -52.96 7.40
CA PRO A 3 9.79 -51.64 6.79
C PRO A 3 8.53 -50.77 7.00
N ALA A 4 7.41 -51.35 7.47
CA ALA A 4 6.23 -50.63 7.93
C ALA A 4 6.44 -49.92 9.30
N GLU A 5 7.22 -50.49 10.22
CA GLU A 5 7.49 -49.88 11.53
C GLU A 5 8.48 -48.70 11.43
N ALA A 6 9.47 -48.78 10.54
CA ALA A 6 10.51 -47.76 10.43
C ALA A 6 10.06 -46.44 9.76
N ARG A 7 8.87 -46.41 9.13
CA ARG A 7 8.35 -45.22 8.41
C ARG A 7 7.37 -44.36 9.22
N SER A 8 6.87 -44.82 10.37
CA SER A 8 5.84 -44.09 11.14
C SER A 8 6.39 -43.14 12.21
N ASP A 9 7.66 -43.28 12.58
CA ASP A 9 8.22 -42.63 13.78
C ASP A 9 8.68 -41.18 13.60
N GLY A 10 8.76 -40.66 12.36
CA GLY A 10 9.32 -39.33 12.12
C GLY A 10 8.35 -38.19 12.46
N LEU A 11 7.09 -38.31 12.01
CA LEU A 11 6.07 -37.25 12.14
C LEU A 11 5.36 -37.28 13.49
N ALA A 12 5.29 -38.45 14.16
CA ALA A 12 4.71 -38.58 15.49
C ALA A 12 5.55 -37.94 16.61
N LYS A 13 6.74 -37.42 16.29
CA LYS A 13 7.69 -36.83 17.26
C LYS A 13 7.60 -35.31 17.40
N PHE A 14 6.81 -34.64 16.55
CA PHE A 14 6.63 -33.20 16.70
C PHE A 14 5.69 -32.90 17.87
N PRO A 15 6.07 -31.99 18.78
CA PRO A 15 5.14 -31.47 19.77
C PRO A 15 3.92 -30.84 19.09
N ASN A 16 2.75 -31.01 19.70
CA ASN A 16 1.48 -30.50 19.18
C ASN A 16 1.52 -29.00 18.90
N GLU A 17 2.22 -28.24 19.76
CA GLU A 17 2.39 -26.79 19.66
C GLU A 17 3.15 -26.40 18.39
N ILE A 18 4.18 -27.16 18.01
CA ILE A 18 4.95 -26.93 16.79
C ILE A 18 4.09 -27.23 15.57
N MET A 19 3.32 -28.32 15.61
CA MET A 19 2.39 -28.68 14.53
C MET A 19 1.32 -27.61 14.32
N VAL A 20 0.72 -27.12 15.40
CA VAL A 20 -0.29 -26.04 15.35
C VAL A 20 0.34 -24.76 14.81
N SER A 21 1.54 -24.38 15.26
CA SER A 21 2.25 -23.21 14.73
C SER A 21 2.54 -23.32 13.23
N ILE A 22 2.88 -24.52 12.73
CA ILE A 22 3.02 -24.78 11.30
C ILE A 22 1.67 -24.60 10.59
N PHE A 23 0.58 -25.14 11.13
CA PHE A 23 -0.75 -25.00 10.53
C PHE A 23 -1.18 -23.54 10.44
N GLU A 24 -0.96 -22.76 11.49
CA GLU A 24 -1.25 -21.33 11.55
C GLU A 24 -0.44 -20.54 10.52
N HIS A 25 0.85 -20.85 10.37
CA HIS A 25 1.72 -20.18 9.41
C HIS A 25 1.33 -20.49 7.95
N VAL A 26 0.91 -21.73 7.66
CA VAL A 26 0.42 -22.10 6.32
C VAL A 26 -0.95 -21.47 6.03
N LEU A 27 -1.75 -21.21 7.06
CA LEU A 27 -3.04 -20.51 6.96
C LEU A 27 -2.92 -18.98 6.95
N GLU A 28 -1.70 -18.42 7.01
CA GLU A 28 -1.54 -16.98 6.88
C GLU A 28 -2.25 -16.52 5.60
N PRO A 29 -3.20 -15.58 5.70
CA PRO A 29 -4.10 -15.26 4.62
C PRO A 29 -3.29 -14.63 3.48
N ASP A 30 -2.97 -15.43 2.47
CA ASP A 30 -2.65 -14.90 1.15
C ASP A 30 -3.98 -14.46 0.53
N PRO A 31 -4.25 -13.15 0.41
CA PRO A 31 -5.50 -12.64 -0.14
C PRO A 31 -5.71 -13.07 -1.60
N THR A 32 -4.68 -13.62 -2.26
CA THR A 32 -4.72 -14.09 -3.63
C THR A 32 -4.90 -15.61 -3.76
N ALA A 33 -4.75 -16.38 -2.68
CA ALA A 33 -4.87 -17.83 -2.72
C ALA A 33 -6.34 -18.28 -2.59
N GLU A 34 -6.94 -18.71 -3.69
CA GLU A 34 -8.31 -19.27 -3.75
C GLU A 34 -8.51 -20.50 -2.83
N ILE A 35 -7.43 -21.16 -2.41
CA ILE A 35 -7.45 -22.45 -1.71
C ILE A 35 -7.58 -22.31 -0.18
N GLY A 36 -7.38 -21.11 0.39
CA GLY A 36 -7.21 -20.91 1.83
C GLY A 36 -8.36 -21.46 2.69
N GLY A 37 -9.61 -21.36 2.24
CA GLY A 37 -10.78 -21.77 3.02
C GLY A 37 -10.94 -23.28 3.23
N LEU A 38 -10.38 -24.12 2.36
CA LEU A 38 -10.47 -25.59 2.48
C LEU A 38 -9.20 -26.21 3.08
N PHE A 39 -8.18 -25.39 3.34
CA PHE A 39 -6.92 -25.90 3.87
C PHE A 39 -7.09 -26.51 5.26
N THR A 40 -7.89 -25.89 6.14
CA THR A 40 -8.24 -26.45 7.46
C THR A 40 -8.87 -27.84 7.33
N LEU A 41 -9.78 -28.04 6.38
CA LEU A 41 -10.33 -29.36 6.12
C LEU A 41 -9.26 -30.33 5.60
N THR A 42 -8.42 -29.88 4.68
CA THR A 42 -7.32 -30.69 4.11
C THR A 42 -6.37 -31.19 5.21
N LEU A 43 -5.98 -30.32 6.15
CA LEU A 43 -5.19 -30.69 7.33
C LEU A 43 -5.84 -31.83 8.13
N SER A 44 -7.15 -31.75 8.32
CA SER A 44 -7.93 -32.76 9.07
C SER A 44 -8.04 -34.13 8.35
N HIS A 45 -7.64 -34.20 7.08
CA HIS A 45 -7.66 -35.42 6.28
C HIS A 45 -6.28 -36.11 6.17
N VAL A 46 -5.20 -35.50 6.68
CA VAL A 46 -3.84 -36.07 6.59
C VAL A 46 -3.67 -37.32 7.46
N CYS A 47 -3.93 -37.21 8.76
CA CYS A 47 -3.94 -38.34 9.70
C CYS A 47 -4.83 -38.03 10.92
N SER A 48 -5.06 -39.02 11.79
CA SER A 48 -5.90 -38.82 12.99
C SER A 48 -5.35 -37.75 13.93
N VAL A 49 -4.03 -37.72 14.16
CA VAL A 49 -3.39 -36.71 15.02
C VAL A 49 -3.62 -35.31 14.47
N TRP A 50 -3.45 -35.09 13.16
CA TRP A 50 -3.67 -33.78 12.55
C TRP A 50 -5.14 -33.37 12.60
N ARG A 51 -6.06 -34.34 12.44
CA ARG A 51 -7.48 -34.11 12.66
C ARG A 51 -7.72 -33.60 14.08
N ASP A 52 -7.32 -34.36 15.10
CA ASP A 52 -7.57 -34.01 16.49
C ASP A 52 -7.01 -32.62 16.82
N LEU A 53 -5.80 -32.31 16.35
CA LEU A 53 -5.20 -30.98 16.50
C LEU A 53 -5.99 -29.90 15.78
N THR A 54 -6.42 -30.15 14.55
CA THR A 54 -7.20 -29.18 13.76
C THR A 54 -8.52 -28.85 14.48
N TRP A 55 -9.25 -29.86 14.96
CA TRP A 55 -10.53 -29.68 15.66
C TRP A 55 -10.36 -29.07 17.06
N ALA A 56 -9.23 -29.32 17.72
CA ALA A 56 -8.91 -28.75 19.02
C ALA A 56 -8.38 -27.30 18.96
N THR A 57 -8.14 -26.75 17.77
CA THR A 57 -7.52 -25.42 17.59
C THR A 57 -8.49 -24.44 16.91
N PRO A 58 -9.30 -23.68 17.66
CA PRO A 58 -10.36 -22.84 17.11
C PRO A 58 -9.88 -21.75 16.15
N MET A 59 -8.64 -21.29 16.31
CA MET A 59 -8.05 -20.25 15.45
C MET A 59 -7.90 -20.70 13.99
N LEU A 60 -7.72 -22.00 13.74
CA LEU A 60 -7.67 -22.54 12.36
C LEU A 60 -9.04 -22.47 11.65
N TRP A 61 -10.12 -22.21 12.40
CA TRP A 61 -11.50 -22.07 11.92
C TRP A 61 -11.98 -20.62 11.93
N SER A 62 -11.14 -19.65 12.32
CA SER A 62 -11.59 -18.26 12.45
C SER A 62 -11.44 -17.43 11.19
N SER A 63 -10.83 -17.92 10.10
CA SER A 63 -10.56 -17.11 8.89
C SER A 63 -10.90 -17.81 7.58
N PRO A 64 -12.15 -18.30 7.38
CA PRO A 64 -12.52 -18.98 6.15
C PRO A 64 -12.69 -18.03 4.96
N THR A 65 -12.24 -18.51 3.79
CA THR A 65 -12.60 -17.94 2.48
C THR A 65 -13.65 -18.81 1.81
N PHE A 66 -14.81 -18.24 1.52
CA PHE A 66 -15.91 -18.95 0.86
C PHE A 66 -16.05 -18.55 -0.60
N ASN A 67 -16.08 -19.58 -1.43
CA ASN A 67 -16.51 -19.52 -2.81
C ASN A 67 -17.98 -19.99 -2.89
N PRO A 68 -18.80 -19.43 -3.79
CA PRO A 68 -20.18 -19.85 -4.06
C PRO A 68 -20.39 -21.35 -4.23
N CYS A 69 -19.38 -22.05 -4.76
CA CYS A 69 -19.44 -23.48 -5.00
C CYS A 69 -19.35 -24.33 -3.71
N HIS A 70 -19.00 -23.73 -2.57
CA HIS A 70 -18.88 -24.46 -1.32
C HIS A 70 -20.25 -24.84 -0.74
N PRO A 71 -20.38 -26.03 -0.11
CA PRO A 71 -21.61 -26.44 0.52
C PRO A 71 -21.94 -25.56 1.73
N ASP A 72 -23.23 -25.37 1.97
CA ASP A 72 -23.73 -24.42 2.96
C ASP A 72 -23.33 -24.74 4.39
N ASP A 73 -23.37 -26.03 4.73
CA ASP A 73 -23.05 -26.55 6.06
C ASP A 73 -21.60 -26.24 6.44
N LEU A 74 -20.75 -25.93 5.45
CA LEU A 74 -19.39 -25.52 5.69
C LEU A 74 -19.32 -24.19 6.46
N ILE A 75 -20.15 -23.19 6.12
CA ILE A 75 -20.12 -21.91 6.84
C ILE A 75 -20.52 -22.12 8.30
N ALA A 76 -21.57 -22.90 8.54
CA ALA A 76 -22.00 -23.24 9.89
C ALA A 76 -20.89 -23.96 10.68
N LEU A 77 -20.20 -24.92 10.03
CA LEU A 77 -19.09 -25.66 10.61
C LEU A 77 -17.96 -24.75 11.10
N PHE A 78 -17.53 -23.77 10.29
CA PHE A 78 -16.50 -22.81 10.70
C PHE A 78 -16.95 -21.94 11.87
N PHE A 79 -18.22 -21.51 11.89
CA PHE A 79 -18.78 -20.75 13.02
C PHE A 79 -18.90 -21.57 14.31
N ASP A 80 -19.12 -22.88 14.20
CA ASP A 80 -19.18 -23.78 15.36
C ASP A 80 -17.78 -24.08 15.92
N ASN A 81 -16.84 -24.40 15.03
CA ASN A 81 -15.49 -24.81 15.43
C ASN A 81 -14.59 -23.64 15.85
N SER A 82 -14.90 -22.40 15.45
CA SER A 82 -14.19 -21.20 15.93
C SER A 82 -14.42 -20.91 17.41
N GLN A 83 -15.37 -21.59 18.06
CA GLN A 83 -15.69 -21.38 19.48
C GLN A 83 -15.83 -19.88 19.78
N ASP A 84 -15.26 -19.34 20.86
CA ASP A 84 -15.44 -17.92 21.22
C ASP A 84 -14.67 -16.92 20.36
N ILE A 85 -13.84 -17.41 19.42
CA ILE A 85 -13.04 -16.59 18.52
C ILE A 85 -13.95 -15.99 17.43
N PRO A 86 -13.93 -14.66 17.23
CA PRO A 86 -14.65 -14.04 16.14
C PRO A 86 -14.15 -14.50 14.76
N VAL A 87 -15.08 -14.82 13.86
CA VAL A 87 -14.83 -15.26 12.49
C VAL A 87 -14.56 -14.06 11.57
N SER A 88 -13.46 -14.13 10.82
CA SER A 88 -13.06 -13.27 9.73
C SER A 88 -13.48 -13.90 8.41
N LEU A 89 -14.65 -13.50 7.91
CA LEU A 89 -15.29 -14.12 6.75
C LEU A 89 -14.87 -13.41 5.46
N SER A 90 -14.27 -14.15 4.52
CA SER A 90 -14.02 -13.65 3.16
C SER A 90 -14.97 -14.28 2.15
N LEU A 91 -15.66 -13.44 1.37
CA LEU A 91 -16.64 -13.84 0.37
C LEU A 91 -16.12 -13.45 -1.01
N GLN A 92 -15.86 -14.45 -1.85
CA GLN A 92 -15.48 -14.26 -3.25
C GLN A 92 -16.71 -14.48 -4.15
N HIS A 93 -16.99 -13.59 -5.10
CA HIS A 93 -17.96 -13.83 -6.18
C HIS A 93 -19.33 -14.41 -5.77
N ALA A 94 -19.85 -14.05 -4.60
CA ALA A 94 -20.99 -14.73 -3.97
C ALA A 94 -22.21 -14.86 -4.90
N GLU A 95 -22.62 -16.12 -5.18
CA GLU A 95 -23.88 -16.40 -5.86
C GLU A 95 -25.06 -16.08 -4.94
N ARG A 96 -26.23 -15.86 -5.55
CA ARG A 96 -27.48 -15.49 -4.86
C ARG A 96 -27.83 -16.41 -3.69
N SER A 97 -27.50 -17.69 -3.80
CA SER A 97 -27.82 -18.71 -2.79
C SER A 97 -27.00 -18.55 -1.50
N ALA A 98 -25.79 -18.00 -1.58
CA ALA A 98 -24.90 -17.82 -0.43
C ALA A 98 -25.40 -16.70 0.51
N HIS A 99 -26.03 -15.65 -0.04
CA HIS A 99 -26.44 -14.49 0.74
C HIS A 99 -27.55 -14.80 1.75
N ALA A 100 -28.61 -15.49 1.31
CA ALA A 100 -29.74 -15.85 2.18
C ALA A 100 -29.30 -16.73 3.37
N LYS A 101 -28.29 -17.57 3.14
CA LYS A 101 -27.77 -18.50 4.15
C LYS A 101 -26.81 -17.81 5.10
N LEU A 102 -25.92 -16.96 4.58
CA LEU A 102 -25.11 -16.10 5.43
C LEU A 102 -25.99 -15.25 6.33
N GLN A 103 -27.06 -14.67 5.78
CA GLN A 103 -28.05 -13.93 6.55
C GLN A 103 -28.68 -14.81 7.64
N LYS A 104 -29.06 -16.05 7.32
CA LYS A 104 -29.59 -17.00 8.32
C LYS A 104 -28.58 -17.27 9.44
N ILE A 105 -27.33 -17.61 9.09
CA ILE A 105 -26.27 -17.91 10.06
C ILE A 105 -25.97 -16.69 10.95
N LEU A 106 -25.91 -15.49 10.36
CA LEU A 106 -25.66 -14.26 11.12
C LEU A 106 -26.85 -13.83 11.97
N LYS A 107 -28.09 -14.16 11.58
CA LYS A 107 -29.27 -14.00 12.44
C LYS A 107 -29.20 -14.91 13.66
N GLU A 108 -28.75 -16.15 13.48
CA GLU A 108 -28.61 -17.13 14.57
C GLU A 108 -27.40 -16.83 15.46
N ARG A 109 -26.34 -16.21 14.91
CA ARG A 109 -25.04 -16.01 15.60
C ARG A 109 -24.43 -14.62 15.35
N PRO A 110 -25.14 -13.51 15.66
CA PRO A 110 -24.69 -12.16 15.31
C PRO A 110 -23.37 -11.75 15.99
N GLY A 111 -23.09 -12.33 17.16
CA GLY A 111 -21.87 -12.08 17.93
C GLY A 111 -20.64 -12.88 17.49
N LYS A 112 -20.71 -13.67 16.41
CA LYS A 112 -19.56 -14.46 15.92
C LYS A 112 -18.76 -13.76 14.84
N LEU A 113 -19.33 -12.83 14.08
CA LEU A 113 -18.60 -12.19 12.97
C LEU A 113 -17.67 -11.08 13.50
N GLY A 114 -16.37 -11.26 13.31
CA GLY A 114 -15.32 -10.31 13.68
C GLY A 114 -14.82 -9.44 12.53
N ALA A 115 -14.73 -10.01 11.32
CA ALA A 115 -14.39 -9.27 10.11
C ALA A 115 -15.19 -9.77 8.92
N LEU A 116 -15.50 -8.87 7.98
CA LEU A 116 -16.17 -9.18 6.73
C LEU A 116 -15.34 -8.62 5.57
N TYR A 117 -14.97 -9.48 4.63
CA TYR A 117 -14.31 -9.14 3.38
C TYR A 117 -15.20 -9.60 2.24
N TRP A 118 -15.63 -8.70 1.36
CA TRP A 118 -16.53 -9.05 0.29
C TRP A 118 -16.07 -8.46 -1.03
N ASN A 119 -15.48 -9.34 -1.84
CA ASN A 119 -14.90 -9.00 -3.12
C ASN A 119 -15.98 -9.15 -4.20
N SER A 120 -16.47 -8.03 -4.74
CA SER A 120 -17.51 -7.94 -5.78
C SER A 120 -18.96 -8.01 -5.28
N ILE A 121 -19.45 -6.90 -4.75
CA ILE A 121 -20.85 -6.67 -4.37
C ILE A 121 -21.55 -5.95 -5.52
N ASP A 122 -22.53 -6.60 -6.14
CA ASP A 122 -23.44 -5.93 -7.08
C ASP A 122 -24.60 -5.25 -6.34
N SER A 123 -25.53 -4.62 -7.06
CA SER A 123 -26.69 -3.94 -6.45
C SER A 123 -27.58 -4.86 -5.60
N ARG A 124 -27.59 -6.17 -5.86
CA ARG A 124 -28.36 -7.16 -5.09
C ARG A 124 -27.58 -7.63 -3.87
N GLY A 125 -26.29 -7.90 -4.03
CA GLY A 125 -25.37 -8.17 -2.92
C GLY A 125 -25.41 -7.02 -1.91
N TRP A 126 -25.52 -5.79 -2.39
CA TRP A 126 -25.70 -4.61 -1.56
C TRP A 126 -26.97 -4.68 -0.71
N ALA A 127 -28.13 -4.94 -1.31
CA ALA A 127 -29.37 -5.10 -0.56
C ALA A 127 -29.29 -6.20 0.52
N ASN A 128 -28.68 -7.33 0.19
CA ASN A 128 -28.46 -8.42 1.15
C ASN A 128 -27.51 -8.01 2.28
N LEU A 129 -26.44 -7.26 1.97
CA LEU A 129 -25.55 -6.70 2.97
C LEU A 129 -26.30 -5.76 3.89
N CYS A 130 -27.16 -4.87 3.37
CA CYS A 130 -27.98 -3.99 4.19
C CYS A 130 -28.82 -4.79 5.19
N GLU A 131 -29.47 -5.86 4.73
CA GLU A 131 -30.26 -6.73 5.61
C GLU A 131 -29.40 -7.46 6.65
N ILE A 132 -28.18 -7.86 6.29
CA ILE A 132 -27.23 -8.47 7.22
C ILE A 132 -26.80 -7.46 8.28
N LEU A 133 -26.43 -6.24 7.88
CA LEU A 133 -26.00 -5.19 8.80
C LEU A 133 -27.14 -4.77 9.73
N ALA A 134 -28.39 -4.79 9.25
CA ALA A 134 -29.58 -4.51 10.05
C ALA A 134 -29.85 -5.53 11.18
N ILE A 135 -29.21 -6.71 11.16
CA ILE A 135 -29.28 -7.68 12.27
C ILE A 135 -28.56 -7.12 13.52
N GLY A 136 -27.56 -6.26 13.32
CA GLY A 136 -26.67 -5.81 14.37
C GLY A 136 -25.54 -6.83 14.61
N LEU A 137 -24.31 -6.42 14.33
CA LEU A 137 -23.14 -7.29 14.41
C LEU A 137 -22.18 -6.75 15.49
N PRO A 138 -22.43 -7.06 16.77
CA PRO A 138 -21.78 -6.37 17.89
C PRO A 138 -20.27 -6.62 17.98
N LYS A 139 -19.76 -7.71 17.40
CA LYS A 139 -18.32 -8.03 17.36
C LYS A 139 -17.64 -7.66 16.04
N LEU A 140 -18.38 -7.14 15.05
CA LEU A 140 -17.79 -6.77 13.77
C LEU A 140 -16.84 -5.58 13.96
N ARG A 141 -15.55 -5.82 13.70
CA ARG A 141 -14.45 -4.88 13.92
C ARG A 141 -13.92 -4.28 12.63
N ARG A 142 -13.89 -5.10 11.56
CA ARG A 142 -13.38 -4.73 10.24
C ARG A 142 -14.35 -5.10 9.14
N CYS A 143 -14.53 -4.20 8.20
CA CYS A 143 -15.36 -4.41 7.02
C CYS A 143 -14.59 -3.93 5.78
N GLN A 144 -14.39 -4.81 4.80
CA GLN A 144 -13.82 -4.47 3.50
C GLN A 144 -14.78 -4.88 2.40
N LEU A 145 -15.20 -3.91 1.57
CA LEU A 145 -16.24 -4.12 0.57
C LEU A 145 -15.78 -3.57 -0.77
N PHE A 146 -15.84 -4.42 -1.80
CA PHE A 146 -15.61 -4.02 -3.18
C PHE A 146 -16.97 -3.98 -3.91
N ILE A 147 -17.49 -2.78 -4.15
CA ILE A 147 -18.81 -2.55 -4.72
C ILE A 147 -18.67 -2.26 -6.22
N ARG A 148 -19.36 -3.06 -7.04
CA ARG A 148 -19.37 -2.98 -8.49
C ARG A 148 -20.65 -2.35 -9.04
N GLY A 149 -20.49 -1.62 -10.14
CA GLY A 149 -21.60 -1.09 -10.94
C GLY A 149 -22.12 0.27 -10.51
N ASN A 150 -22.99 0.83 -11.36
CA ASN A 150 -23.39 2.24 -11.35
C ASN A 150 -24.69 2.54 -10.59
N GLY A 151 -25.12 1.66 -9.68
CA GLY A 151 -26.45 1.78 -9.08
C GLY A 151 -26.52 1.17 -7.69
N LEU A 152 -26.03 1.90 -6.69
CA LEU A 152 -26.52 1.69 -5.34
C LEU A 152 -27.95 2.22 -5.25
N PRO A 153 -28.89 1.47 -4.64
CA PRO A 153 -30.22 2.01 -4.35
C PRO A 153 -30.07 3.18 -3.38
N THR A 154 -30.21 4.41 -3.90
CA THR A 154 -30.15 5.68 -3.15
C THR A 154 -31.40 5.92 -2.31
N ASP A 155 -32.51 5.25 -2.65
CA ASP A 155 -33.84 5.74 -2.28
C ASP A 155 -34.41 5.12 -0.99
N LYS A 156 -33.62 4.33 -0.25
CA LYS A 156 -34.05 3.79 1.04
C LYS A 156 -33.04 4.14 2.11
N GLU A 157 -33.45 5.01 3.02
CA GLU A 157 -32.87 5.16 4.36
C GLU A 157 -32.98 3.83 5.10
N THR A 158 -32.16 2.84 4.73
CA THR A 158 -32.02 1.64 5.53
C THR A 158 -31.29 2.03 6.80
N VAL A 159 -32.06 2.17 7.88
CA VAL A 159 -31.56 2.34 9.24
C VAL A 159 -30.66 1.16 9.56
N VAL A 160 -29.42 1.46 9.90
CA VAL A 160 -28.45 0.43 10.26
C VAL A 160 -28.53 0.19 11.73
N ALA A 161 -28.64 -1.09 12.09
CA ALA A 161 -28.45 -1.49 13.46
C ALA A 161 -27.05 -1.09 13.93
N SER A 162 -26.91 -0.74 15.21
CA SER A 162 -25.64 -0.33 15.78
C SER A 162 -24.52 -1.33 15.45
N LEU A 163 -23.42 -0.85 14.87
CA LEU A 163 -22.16 -1.59 14.70
C LEU A 163 -21.12 -1.03 15.70
N PRO A 164 -21.29 -1.26 17.01
CA PRO A 164 -20.57 -0.53 18.05
C PRO A 164 -19.06 -0.80 18.04
N SER A 165 -18.64 -1.98 17.57
CA SER A 165 -17.22 -2.39 17.55
C SER A 165 -16.50 -2.08 16.24
N LEU A 166 -17.19 -1.55 15.22
CA LEU A 166 -16.60 -1.31 13.91
C LEU A 166 -15.62 -0.13 14.02
N TYR A 167 -14.33 -0.40 13.81
CA TYR A 167 -13.27 0.62 13.83
C TYR A 167 -12.51 0.74 12.50
N CYS A 168 -12.57 -0.28 11.65
CA CYS A 168 -11.89 -0.30 10.35
C CYS A 168 -12.90 -0.52 9.22
N LEU A 169 -12.95 0.41 8.28
CA LEU A 169 -13.80 0.34 7.09
C LEU A 169 -12.98 0.60 5.83
N ASP A 170 -12.99 -0.33 4.90
CA ASP A 170 -12.36 -0.21 3.58
C ASP A 170 -13.44 -0.39 2.50
N LEU A 171 -13.67 0.66 1.71
CA LEU A 171 -14.66 0.69 0.66
C LEU A 171 -13.98 0.97 -0.66
N VAL A 172 -14.12 0.04 -1.59
CA VAL A 172 -13.76 0.24 -3.00
C VAL A 172 -15.06 0.36 -3.78
N HIS A 173 -15.32 1.52 -4.37
CA HIS A 173 -16.62 1.78 -5.01
C HIS A 173 -16.46 2.34 -6.42
N GLU A 174 -16.86 1.58 -7.44
CA GLU A 174 -16.74 2.00 -8.85
C GLU A 174 -17.58 3.24 -9.19
N SER A 175 -18.80 3.37 -8.66
CA SER A 175 -19.61 4.59 -8.82
C SER A 175 -19.19 5.78 -7.94
N GLY A 176 -18.19 5.62 -7.08
CA GLY A 176 -17.65 6.66 -6.21
C GLY A 176 -18.55 7.23 -5.11
N LEU A 177 -19.60 6.53 -4.71
CA LEU A 177 -20.49 6.94 -3.62
C LEU A 177 -20.12 6.21 -2.32
N ILE A 178 -20.23 6.90 -1.18
CA ILE A 178 -20.18 6.24 0.13
C ILE A 178 -21.61 5.92 0.55
N PRO A 179 -21.93 4.65 0.81
CA PRO A 179 -23.25 4.30 1.27
C PRO A 179 -23.51 4.90 2.67
N PRO A 180 -24.68 5.52 2.92
CA PRO A 180 -25.02 6.16 4.21
C PRO A 180 -25.24 5.17 5.36
N ILE A 181 -24.90 3.89 5.14
CA ILE A 181 -25.21 2.77 6.01
C ILE A 181 -24.19 2.69 7.18
N PHE A 182 -22.93 3.08 6.98
CA PHE A 182 -21.92 2.81 8.00
C PHE A 182 -21.93 3.86 9.13
N PRO A 183 -21.97 3.44 10.42
CA PRO A 183 -21.79 4.36 11.52
C PRO A 183 -20.32 4.80 11.58
N LEU A 184 -20.07 6.06 11.21
CA LEU A 184 -18.71 6.60 11.10
C LEU A 184 -18.10 7.03 12.45
N ALA A 185 -18.92 7.21 13.49
CA ALA A 185 -18.50 7.78 14.77
C ALA A 185 -17.41 6.98 15.53
N ASN A 186 -17.31 5.66 15.29
CA ASN A 186 -16.31 4.79 15.95
C ASN A 186 -15.15 4.40 15.04
N ILE A 187 -15.12 4.86 13.79
CA ILE A 187 -14.10 4.50 12.82
C ILE A 187 -12.79 5.21 13.16
N THR A 188 -11.72 4.42 13.32
CA THR A 188 -10.34 4.89 13.49
C THR A 188 -9.51 4.72 12.22
N ILE A 189 -9.89 3.78 11.34
CA ILE A 189 -9.25 3.53 10.05
C ILE A 189 -10.32 3.53 8.96
N LEU A 190 -10.22 4.48 8.03
CA LEU A 190 -11.13 4.60 6.89
C LEU A 190 -10.33 4.62 5.59
N GLN A 191 -10.62 3.67 4.70
CA GLN A 191 -10.04 3.58 3.37
C GLN A 191 -11.16 3.66 2.33
N LEU A 192 -11.03 4.59 1.40
CA LEU A 192 -12.01 4.91 0.38
C LEU A 192 -11.31 4.92 -0.98
N GLN A 193 -11.58 3.93 -1.81
CA GLN A 193 -10.94 3.78 -3.12
C GLN A 193 -11.96 4.01 -4.23
N TYR A 194 -11.56 4.85 -5.19
CA TYR A 194 -12.39 5.32 -6.30
C TYR A 194 -13.62 6.12 -5.85
N VAL A 195 -13.61 6.64 -4.63
CA VAL A 195 -14.68 7.47 -4.06
C VAL A 195 -14.52 8.92 -4.50
N ARG A 196 -15.64 9.59 -4.78
CA ARG A 196 -15.62 11.00 -5.15
C ARG A 196 -15.09 11.88 -4.00
N PRO A 197 -14.33 12.95 -4.28
CA PRO A 197 -13.74 13.80 -3.25
C PRO A 197 -14.76 14.42 -2.28
N ASP A 198 -15.97 14.77 -2.75
CA ASP A 198 -17.03 15.34 -1.92
C ASP A 198 -17.52 14.36 -0.85
N TYR A 199 -17.74 13.11 -1.23
CA TYR A 199 -18.12 12.05 -0.30
C TYR A 199 -16.96 11.71 0.65
N ALA A 200 -15.74 11.59 0.11
CA ALA A 200 -14.56 11.28 0.90
C ALA A 200 -14.29 12.34 1.98
N LEU A 201 -14.36 13.62 1.62
CA LEU A 201 -14.20 14.72 2.58
C LEU A 201 -15.33 14.73 3.61
N ASN A 202 -16.58 14.58 3.19
CA ASN A 202 -17.70 14.51 4.12
C ASN A 202 -17.51 13.36 5.13
N ALA A 203 -17.11 12.16 4.69
CA ALA A 203 -16.85 11.05 5.58
C ALA A 203 -15.68 11.31 6.54
N LEU A 204 -14.58 11.91 6.04
CA LEU A 204 -13.44 12.32 6.86
C LEU A 204 -13.89 13.23 8.03
N LEU A 205 -14.74 14.21 7.76
CA LEU A 205 -15.20 15.17 8.77
C LEU A 205 -16.21 14.58 9.77
N GLN A 206 -16.89 13.49 9.42
CA GLN A 206 -17.82 12.79 10.32
C GLN A 206 -17.10 11.80 11.29
N CYS A 207 -15.83 11.49 11.06
CA CYS A 207 -15.07 10.54 11.88
C CYS A 207 -14.21 11.25 12.94
N GLU A 208 -14.77 11.60 14.10
CA GLU A 208 -14.04 12.32 15.17
C GLU A 208 -12.84 11.54 15.76
N LYS A 209 -12.92 10.21 15.75
CA LYS A 209 -11.89 9.30 16.28
C LYS A 209 -10.89 8.83 15.23
N LEU A 210 -10.90 9.42 14.04
CA LEU A 210 -10.12 8.92 12.92
C LEU A 210 -8.62 9.12 13.14
N GLU A 211 -7.86 8.03 13.02
CA GLU A 211 -6.41 8.02 13.10
C GLU A 211 -5.78 7.91 11.72
N ARG A 212 -6.38 7.11 10.83
CA ARG A 212 -5.87 6.84 9.49
C ARG A 212 -6.96 7.03 8.46
N PHE A 213 -6.72 7.92 7.51
CA PHE A 213 -7.58 8.12 6.37
C PHE A 213 -6.82 7.85 5.08
N TYR A 214 -7.41 7.08 4.19
CA TYR A 214 -6.90 6.87 2.85
C TYR A 214 -8.03 7.12 1.85
N SER A 215 -7.82 8.05 0.93
CA SER A 215 -8.75 8.30 -0.16
C SER A 215 -8.01 8.38 -1.48
N THR A 216 -8.43 7.53 -2.42
CA THR A 216 -8.06 7.68 -3.83
C THR A 216 -9.29 7.98 -4.65
N SER A 217 -9.22 9.05 -5.44
CA SER A 217 -10.26 9.45 -6.37
C SER A 217 -9.91 8.94 -7.78
N TYR A 218 -10.92 8.52 -8.54
CA TYR A 218 -10.80 8.41 -9.99
C TYR A 218 -10.99 9.79 -10.63
N ASP A 219 -10.81 9.89 -11.95
CA ASP A 219 -10.99 11.11 -12.74
C ASP A 219 -12.48 11.47 -12.86
N TRP A 220 -13.05 11.87 -11.73
CA TRP A 220 -14.38 12.42 -11.67
C TRP A 220 -14.35 13.77 -12.36
N PRO A 221 -15.34 14.09 -13.21
CA PRO A 221 -15.41 15.39 -13.86
C PRO A 221 -15.27 16.50 -12.81
N SER A 222 -14.28 17.37 -13.01
CA SER A 222 -13.96 18.48 -12.11
C SER A 222 -15.13 19.46 -11.91
N ASP A 223 -16.09 19.46 -12.83
CA ASP A 223 -17.26 20.33 -12.83
C ASP A 223 -18.43 19.84 -11.95
N THR A 224 -18.18 18.94 -11.00
CA THR A 224 -19.21 18.48 -10.04
C THR A 224 -19.48 19.48 -8.91
N SER A 225 -19.52 20.77 -9.23
CA SER A 225 -19.97 21.85 -8.35
C SER A 225 -21.41 21.66 -7.82
N GLN A 226 -22.15 20.70 -8.36
CA GLN A 226 -23.47 20.25 -7.89
C GLN A 226 -23.40 19.06 -6.90
N GLY A 227 -22.32 18.93 -6.12
CA GLY A 227 -22.20 17.88 -5.10
C GLY A 227 -23.31 17.98 -4.04
N GLN A 228 -23.75 16.85 -3.49
CA GLN A 228 -24.80 16.79 -2.47
C GLN A 228 -24.37 17.42 -1.12
N PHE A 229 -23.07 17.66 -0.94
CA PHE A 229 -22.46 18.10 0.33
C PHE A 229 -22.02 19.56 0.33
N LEU A 230 -22.71 20.46 -0.39
CA LEU A 230 -22.38 21.90 -0.33
C LEU A 230 -22.37 22.46 1.10
N HIS A 231 -23.15 21.88 2.01
CA HIS A 231 -23.13 22.24 3.42
C HIS A 231 -21.75 22.01 4.07
N VAL A 232 -20.96 21.03 3.62
CA VAL A 232 -19.58 20.79 4.08
C VAL A 232 -18.70 21.98 3.75
N LEU A 233 -18.82 22.56 2.55
CA LEU A 233 -18.06 23.75 2.17
C LEU A 233 -18.42 24.99 3.00
N ALA A 234 -19.64 25.02 3.55
CA ALA A 234 -20.09 26.07 4.45
C ALA A 234 -19.69 25.83 5.91
N GLN A 235 -19.16 24.65 6.26
CA GLN A 235 -18.62 24.41 7.60
C GLN A 235 -17.39 25.29 7.80
N GLY A 236 -17.26 25.82 9.02
CA GLY A 236 -16.08 26.58 9.41
C GLY A 236 -14.84 25.70 9.53
N VAL A 237 -13.79 26.26 10.14
CA VAL A 237 -12.56 25.52 10.38
C VAL A 237 -12.82 24.30 11.25
N THR A 238 -12.51 23.11 10.74
CA THR A 238 -12.64 21.83 11.43
C THR A 238 -11.27 21.33 11.88
N VAL A 239 -11.16 20.81 13.10
CA VAL A 239 -9.91 20.25 13.63
C VAL A 239 -10.06 18.74 13.76
N LEU A 240 -9.15 17.98 13.16
CA LEU A 240 -9.07 16.52 13.32
C LEU A 240 -7.86 16.18 14.19
N PRO A 241 -8.01 16.14 15.53
CA PRO A 241 -6.90 16.06 16.45
C PRO A 241 -6.24 14.68 16.49
N ASN A 242 -6.92 13.63 16.04
CA ASN A 242 -6.42 12.25 16.12
C ASN A 242 -5.79 11.76 14.82
N LEU A 243 -5.93 12.51 13.71
CA LEU A 243 -5.50 12.05 12.40
C LEU A 243 -3.96 12.08 12.30
N ILE A 244 -3.35 10.90 12.30
CA ILE A 244 -1.89 10.71 12.22
C ILE A 244 -1.41 10.37 10.80
N TYR A 245 -2.30 9.81 9.98
CA TYR A 245 -2.04 9.39 8.61
C TYR A 245 -3.15 9.87 7.68
N LEU A 246 -2.76 10.53 6.60
CA LEU A 246 -3.66 11.00 5.55
C LEU A 246 -3.09 10.62 4.19
N ALA A 247 -3.86 9.88 3.40
CA ALA A 247 -3.64 9.75 1.96
C ALA A 247 -4.79 10.42 1.20
N TRP A 248 -4.44 11.30 0.27
CA TRP A 248 -5.41 12.10 -0.48
C TRP A 248 -4.98 12.28 -1.93
N THR A 249 -5.94 12.24 -2.86
CA THR A 249 -5.71 12.61 -4.26
C THR A 249 -5.70 14.14 -4.40
N LEU A 250 -4.55 14.70 -4.74
CA LEU A 250 -4.41 16.14 -4.92
C LEU A 250 -4.93 16.55 -6.31
N ASP A 251 -5.97 17.38 -6.32
CA ASP A 251 -6.55 17.96 -7.54
C ASP A 251 -6.93 19.44 -7.33
N GLU A 252 -7.40 20.09 -8.39
CA GLU A 252 -7.87 21.49 -8.35
C GLU A 252 -9.34 21.60 -7.93
N SER A 253 -9.91 20.56 -7.30
CA SER A 253 -11.31 20.60 -6.90
C SER A 253 -11.52 21.56 -5.73
N VAL A 254 -12.74 22.08 -5.63
CA VAL A 254 -13.18 22.89 -4.46
C VAL A 254 -13.08 22.10 -3.16
N TRP A 255 -13.16 20.77 -3.21
CA TRP A 255 -13.07 19.87 -2.06
C TRP A 255 -11.64 19.77 -1.54
N THR A 256 -10.66 19.60 -2.44
CA THR A 256 -9.24 19.66 -2.07
C THR A 256 -8.88 21.04 -1.53
N THR A 257 -9.34 22.11 -2.16
CA THR A 257 -9.13 23.48 -1.66
C THR A 257 -9.70 23.65 -0.24
N HIS A 258 -10.93 23.18 0.00
CA HIS A 258 -11.55 23.26 1.31
C HIS A 258 -10.79 22.43 2.37
N LEU A 259 -10.35 21.21 2.02
CA LEU A 259 -9.50 20.39 2.90
C LEU A 259 -8.25 21.16 3.34
N VAL A 260 -7.56 21.80 2.39
CA VAL A 260 -6.33 22.55 2.65
C VAL A 260 -6.56 23.78 3.53
N GLU A 261 -7.62 24.54 3.25
CA GLU A 261 -7.83 25.84 3.90
C GLU A 261 -8.52 25.70 5.27
N ASN A 262 -9.50 24.79 5.37
CA ASN A 262 -10.44 24.74 6.48
C ASN A 262 -10.24 23.54 7.41
N VAL A 263 -9.43 22.54 7.06
CA VAL A 263 -9.18 21.39 7.94
C VAL A 263 -7.81 21.49 8.59
N LYS A 264 -7.77 21.52 9.92
CA LYS A 264 -6.54 21.55 10.71
C LYS A 264 -6.18 20.16 11.19
N LEU A 265 -4.95 19.76 10.90
CA LEU A 265 -4.42 18.41 11.15
C LEU A 265 -3.20 18.46 12.10
N PRO A 266 -3.39 18.84 13.39
CA PRO A 266 -2.28 19.15 14.30
C PRO A 266 -1.41 17.93 14.64
N SER A 267 -1.94 16.72 14.51
CA SER A 267 -1.25 15.47 14.85
C SER A 267 -0.79 14.66 13.63
N LEU A 268 -0.90 15.23 12.42
CA LEU A 268 -0.54 14.52 11.21
C LEU A 268 0.98 14.32 11.15
N ARG A 269 1.39 13.05 11.01
CA ARG A 269 2.80 12.65 10.92
C ARG A 269 3.16 12.20 9.52
N LYS A 270 2.23 11.48 8.87
CA LYS A 270 2.41 10.96 7.51
C LYS A 270 1.35 11.51 6.57
N LEU A 271 1.81 12.12 5.49
CA LEU A 271 0.99 12.59 4.38
C LEU A 271 1.37 11.84 3.10
N VAL A 272 0.36 11.32 2.43
CA VAL A 272 0.47 10.68 1.13
C VAL A 272 -0.35 11.47 0.11
N LEU A 273 0.31 11.99 -0.91
CA LEU A 273 -0.32 12.73 -2.00
C LEU A 273 -0.34 11.86 -3.25
N HIS A 274 -1.53 11.53 -3.72
CA HIS A 274 -1.75 10.82 -4.98
C HIS A 274 -2.02 11.79 -6.10
N SER A 275 -1.45 11.55 -7.28
CA SER A 275 -1.90 12.19 -8.50
C SER A 275 -3.18 11.51 -9.04
N PRO A 276 -4.07 12.24 -9.72
CA PRO A 276 -5.15 11.63 -10.48
C PRO A 276 -4.59 10.64 -11.51
N PRO A 277 -5.25 9.51 -11.82
CA PRO A 277 -4.70 8.45 -12.66
C PRO A 277 -4.19 8.93 -14.03
N HIS A 278 -4.82 9.94 -14.63
CA HIS A 278 -4.47 10.46 -15.96
C HIS A 278 -3.49 11.64 -15.95
N ARG A 279 -3.17 12.21 -14.78
CA ARG A 279 -2.17 13.27 -14.64
C ARG A 279 -1.02 12.74 -13.81
N GLY A 280 0.21 12.82 -14.33
CA GLY A 280 1.38 12.55 -13.48
C GLY A 280 1.39 13.48 -12.27
N PHE A 281 1.98 13.06 -11.14
CA PHE A 281 2.14 13.95 -9.98
C PHE A 281 2.88 15.23 -10.37
N LEU A 282 3.95 15.09 -11.16
CA LEU A 282 4.73 16.23 -11.61
C LEU A 282 3.92 17.14 -12.55
N GLU A 283 3.07 16.58 -13.41
CA GLU A 283 2.17 17.37 -14.26
C GLU A 283 1.11 18.10 -13.43
N ALA A 284 0.52 17.44 -12.43
CA ALA A 284 -0.41 18.08 -11.50
C ALA A 284 0.29 19.23 -10.75
N MET A 285 1.55 19.04 -10.36
CA MET A 285 2.36 20.03 -9.67
C MET A 285 2.93 21.14 -10.56
N ASN A 286 2.89 21.00 -11.89
CA ASN A 286 3.23 22.09 -12.82
C ASN A 286 2.14 23.17 -12.86
N SER A 287 0.93 22.86 -12.38
CA SER A 287 -0.10 23.88 -12.17
C SER A 287 0.26 24.73 -10.95
N SER A 288 0.48 26.03 -11.17
CA SER A 288 0.86 26.96 -10.11
C SER A 288 -0.18 27.05 -8.99
N SER A 289 -1.46 26.75 -9.27
CA SER A 289 -2.52 26.65 -8.25
C SER A 289 -2.33 25.40 -7.41
N THR A 290 -2.23 24.22 -8.02
CA THR A 290 -2.00 22.93 -7.33
C THR A 290 -0.72 22.95 -6.50
N GLN A 291 0.36 23.52 -7.03
CA GLN A 291 1.63 23.66 -6.32
C GLN A 291 1.46 24.51 -5.05
N ARG A 292 0.80 25.67 -5.16
CA ARG A 292 0.53 26.56 -4.02
C ARG A 292 -0.39 25.90 -2.99
N LEU A 293 -1.41 25.17 -3.43
CA LEU A 293 -2.29 24.41 -2.56
C LEU A 293 -1.52 23.33 -1.79
N ALA A 294 -0.72 22.51 -2.48
CA ALA A 294 0.09 21.48 -1.85
C ALA A 294 1.08 22.06 -0.83
N LEU A 295 1.79 23.13 -1.19
CA LEU A 295 2.72 23.80 -0.29
C LEU A 295 2.04 24.41 0.92
N SER A 296 0.90 25.09 0.71
CA SER A 296 0.10 25.63 1.79
C SER A 296 -0.33 24.53 2.75
N PHE A 297 -0.78 23.40 2.21
CA PHE A 297 -1.22 22.25 2.99
C PHE A 297 -0.09 21.66 3.82
N ILE A 298 1.02 21.32 3.17
CA ILE A 298 2.20 20.74 3.80
C ILE A 298 2.76 21.68 4.89
N ASN A 299 2.85 22.98 4.61
CA ASN A 299 3.38 23.96 5.57
C ASN A 299 2.45 24.23 6.76
N SER A 300 1.17 23.87 6.65
CA SER A 300 0.22 23.99 7.76
C SER A 300 0.37 22.90 8.85
N MET A 301 1.24 21.90 8.62
CA MET A 301 1.36 20.69 9.44
C MET A 301 2.69 20.65 10.21
N PRO A 302 2.76 21.15 11.46
CA PRO A 302 4.02 21.27 12.18
C PRO A 302 4.64 19.92 12.59
N GLN A 303 3.84 18.85 12.67
CA GLN A 303 4.28 17.50 13.06
C GLN A 303 4.59 16.58 11.88
N LEU A 304 4.47 17.07 10.64
CA LEU A 304 4.68 16.26 9.45
C LEU A 304 6.17 15.89 9.34
N ASN A 305 6.44 14.58 9.39
CA ASN A 305 7.79 14.04 9.27
C ASN A 305 7.95 13.02 8.13
N GLU A 306 6.85 12.51 7.57
CA GLU A 306 6.86 11.61 6.43
C GLU A 306 5.93 12.13 5.32
N LEU A 307 6.51 12.35 4.14
CA LEU A 307 5.79 12.76 2.94
C LEU A 307 5.98 11.71 1.86
N SER A 308 4.89 11.20 1.29
CA SER A 308 4.93 10.30 0.15
C SER A 308 4.17 10.91 -1.03
N CYS A 309 4.79 10.96 -2.20
CA CYS A 309 4.20 11.47 -3.43
C CYS A 309 4.09 10.34 -4.45
N PHE A 310 2.88 10.06 -4.92
CA PHE A 310 2.60 8.99 -5.88
C PHE A 310 2.24 9.58 -7.24
N SER A 311 2.99 9.20 -8.27
CA SER A 311 2.78 9.62 -9.66
C SER A 311 2.30 8.45 -10.51
N THR A 312 1.10 8.53 -11.07
CA THR A 312 0.50 7.46 -11.92
C THR A 312 0.85 7.55 -13.40
N CYS A 313 1.46 8.64 -13.85
CA CYS A 313 1.88 8.84 -15.23
C CYS A 313 3.18 9.63 -15.32
N LEU A 314 3.98 9.30 -16.33
CA LEU A 314 5.15 10.08 -16.75
C LEU A 314 4.97 10.37 -18.23
N GLN A 315 4.09 11.32 -18.59
CA GLN A 315 4.16 11.84 -19.95
C GLN A 315 5.35 12.79 -20.02
N PRO A 316 6.17 12.68 -21.08
CA PRO A 316 7.24 13.64 -21.33
C PRO A 316 6.57 14.95 -21.78
N THR A 317 6.10 15.73 -20.83
CA THR A 317 5.66 17.09 -21.10
C THR A 317 6.84 18.05 -21.03
N SER A 318 6.65 19.21 -21.66
CA SER A 318 7.60 20.29 -21.92
C SER A 318 8.70 20.49 -20.86
N THR A 319 9.85 20.99 -21.34
CA THR A 319 10.99 21.41 -20.51
C THR A 319 10.54 22.06 -19.19
N PRO A 320 11.07 21.60 -18.05
CA PRO A 320 10.63 22.04 -16.73
C PRO A 320 10.68 23.57 -16.63
N SER A 321 9.59 24.17 -16.15
CA SER A 321 9.56 25.60 -15.94
C SER A 321 10.39 25.96 -14.69
N PRO A 322 10.99 27.16 -14.61
CA PRO A 322 11.66 27.62 -13.41
C PRO A 322 10.76 27.62 -12.16
N GLU A 323 9.43 27.76 -12.34
CA GLU A 323 8.44 27.78 -11.25
C GLU A 323 8.26 26.41 -10.60
N ASP A 324 8.55 25.33 -11.33
CA ASP A 324 8.44 23.95 -10.82
C ASP A 324 9.43 23.65 -9.68
N ASN A 325 10.45 24.50 -9.49
CA ASN A 325 11.44 24.38 -8.41
C ASN A 325 10.91 24.85 -7.04
N LEU A 326 9.81 25.62 -7.01
CA LEU A 326 9.28 26.20 -5.77
C LEU A 326 8.75 25.14 -4.80
N PHE A 327 8.14 24.08 -5.31
CA PHE A 327 7.59 23.00 -4.47
C PHE A 327 8.66 22.38 -3.58
N TRP A 328 9.70 21.81 -4.20
CA TRP A 328 10.72 21.09 -3.46
C TRP A 328 11.44 22.01 -2.50
N SER A 329 11.86 23.19 -2.96
CA SER A 329 12.57 24.20 -2.16
C SER A 329 11.77 24.76 -0.97
N SER A 330 10.44 24.61 -0.97
CA SER A 330 9.54 25.13 0.06
C SER A 330 8.99 24.04 1.00
N LEU A 331 9.49 22.81 0.91
CA LEU A 331 9.09 21.75 1.82
C LEU A 331 9.55 22.03 3.26
N PRO A 332 8.76 21.70 4.29
CA PRO A 332 9.12 21.87 5.69
C PRO A 332 10.40 21.13 6.04
N ARG A 333 11.24 21.79 6.82
CA ARG A 333 12.46 21.19 7.36
C ARG A 333 12.19 20.02 8.31
N SER A 334 10.97 19.84 8.80
CA SER A 334 10.59 18.72 9.68
C SER A 334 10.51 17.37 8.97
N ILE A 335 10.51 17.33 7.63
CA ILE A 335 10.42 16.08 6.87
C ILE A 335 11.70 15.26 7.06
N GLU A 336 11.54 14.08 7.65
CA GLU A 336 12.59 13.08 7.85
C GLU A 336 12.56 11.98 6.79
N LYS A 337 11.38 11.70 6.22
CA LYS A 337 11.19 10.67 5.20
C LYS A 337 10.45 11.24 4.00
N LEU A 338 11.04 11.09 2.82
CA LEU A 338 10.43 11.45 1.55
C LEU A 338 10.33 10.20 0.68
N SER A 339 9.13 9.82 0.29
CA SER A 339 8.89 8.72 -0.65
C SER A 339 8.35 9.28 -1.95
N ILE A 340 8.92 8.87 -3.08
CA ILE A 340 8.42 9.20 -4.41
C ILE A 340 8.20 7.89 -5.15
N GLU A 341 6.94 7.56 -5.37
CA GLU A 341 6.55 6.33 -6.02
C GLU A 341 6.01 6.60 -7.43
N PHE A 342 6.59 5.92 -8.42
CA PHE A 342 6.14 5.98 -9.80
C PHE A 342 5.30 4.72 -10.10
N ILE A 343 4.00 4.94 -10.25
CA ILE A 343 3.03 3.93 -10.68
C ILE A 343 2.78 4.15 -12.17
N GLY A 344 2.88 3.13 -13.01
CA GLY A 344 2.34 3.19 -14.38
C GLY A 344 3.23 2.60 -15.46
N PRO A 345 2.64 2.31 -16.65
CA PRO A 345 3.38 1.83 -17.80
C PRO A 345 4.24 2.96 -18.35
N THR A 346 5.52 3.00 -17.98
CA THR A 346 6.49 3.87 -18.64
C THR A 346 6.62 3.41 -20.09
N SER A 347 6.03 4.14 -21.04
CA SER A 347 6.17 3.85 -22.47
C SER A 347 7.62 3.93 -22.94
N THR A 348 8.50 4.62 -22.20
CA THR A 348 9.96 4.59 -22.39
C THR A 348 10.72 4.68 -21.07
N SER A 349 11.81 3.92 -20.99
CA SER A 349 12.86 3.97 -19.95
C SER A 349 13.46 5.37 -19.75
N GLU A 350 13.60 6.11 -20.85
CA GLU A 350 14.21 7.44 -20.88
C GLU A 350 13.45 8.47 -20.03
N ASN A 351 12.12 8.31 -19.91
CA ASN A 351 11.31 9.22 -19.11
C ASN A 351 11.63 9.09 -17.63
N LEU A 352 11.74 7.89 -17.06
CA LEU A 352 12.01 7.78 -15.63
C LEU A 352 13.38 8.37 -15.24
N SER A 353 14.40 8.16 -16.07
CA SER A 353 15.74 8.75 -15.86
C SER A 353 15.66 10.28 -15.83
N SER A 354 15.02 10.90 -16.81
CA SER A 354 14.93 12.37 -16.86
C SER A 354 14.13 12.95 -15.70
N HIS A 355 13.07 12.27 -15.24
CA HIS A 355 12.31 12.70 -14.07
C HIS A 355 13.10 12.55 -12.77
N LEU A 356 13.88 11.49 -12.62
CA LEU A 356 14.77 11.31 -11.47
C LEU A 356 15.89 12.34 -11.48
N ASP A 357 16.50 12.62 -12.63
CA ASP A 357 17.48 13.70 -12.79
C ASP A 357 16.89 15.04 -12.37
N ILE A 358 15.66 15.34 -12.80
CA ILE A 358 14.94 16.56 -12.41
C ILE A 358 14.69 16.59 -10.89
N ILE A 359 14.22 15.50 -10.30
CA ILE A 359 13.95 15.43 -8.85
C ILE A 359 15.25 15.59 -8.05
N PHE A 360 16.32 14.90 -8.44
CA PHE A 360 17.61 15.00 -7.77
C PHE A 360 18.23 16.39 -7.96
N ASP A 361 18.23 16.95 -9.17
CA ASP A 361 18.68 18.32 -9.42
C ASP A 361 17.87 19.33 -8.58
N ARG A 362 16.58 19.06 -8.32
CA ARG A 362 15.70 19.91 -7.50
C ARG A 362 15.94 19.76 -6.00
N LEU A 363 16.04 18.53 -5.50
CA LEU A 363 16.36 18.25 -4.10
C LEU A 363 17.76 18.74 -3.73
N THR A 364 18.68 18.72 -4.70
CA THR A 364 20.06 19.10 -4.48
C THR A 364 20.39 20.52 -4.93
N LEU A 365 19.43 21.29 -5.47
CA LEU A 365 19.59 22.56 -6.18
C LEU A 365 21.00 23.18 -6.13
N ARG A 366 21.62 23.13 -7.31
CA ARG A 366 22.91 23.68 -7.70
C ARG A 366 23.20 25.02 -6.99
N ARG A 367 24.15 25.00 -6.05
CA ARG A 367 24.84 26.14 -5.39
C ARG A 367 24.20 26.73 -4.11
N GLN A 368 24.15 25.95 -3.02
CA GLN A 368 24.49 26.33 -1.61
C GLN A 368 23.46 26.12 -0.48
N GLN A 369 22.26 25.57 -0.67
CA GLN A 369 21.40 25.23 0.48
C GLN A 369 20.73 23.85 0.34
N VAL A 370 20.87 23.00 1.37
CA VAL A 370 20.06 21.79 1.50
C VAL A 370 18.65 22.19 1.90
N VAL A 371 17.72 21.81 1.04
CA VAL A 371 16.31 22.14 1.17
C VAL A 371 15.67 21.41 2.35
N LEU A 372 16.10 20.17 2.61
CA LEU A 372 15.58 19.31 3.68
C LEU A 372 16.70 18.85 4.62
N PRO A 373 17.12 19.69 5.58
CA PRO A 373 18.29 19.38 6.42
C PRO A 373 18.09 18.15 7.31
N ASN A 374 16.85 17.78 7.64
CA ASN A 374 16.53 16.65 8.50
C ASN A 374 16.15 15.37 7.72
N LEU A 375 16.27 15.36 6.39
CA LEU A 375 15.93 14.19 5.59
C LEU A 375 16.87 13.02 5.95
N LYS A 376 16.30 11.96 6.52
CA LYS A 376 17.01 10.72 6.89
C LYS A 376 16.78 9.62 5.87
N THR A 377 15.59 9.58 5.25
CA THR A 377 15.22 8.53 4.30
C THR A 377 14.65 9.11 3.02
N LEU A 378 15.23 8.74 1.89
CA LEU A 378 14.65 8.98 0.56
C LEU A 378 14.29 7.64 -0.07
N TYR A 379 13.00 7.41 -0.27
CA TYR A 379 12.49 6.23 -0.96
C TYR A 379 12.09 6.61 -2.38
N VAL A 380 12.61 5.89 -3.36
CA VAL A 380 12.25 6.05 -4.76
C VAL A 380 11.86 4.69 -5.30
N ASP A 381 10.56 4.46 -5.45
CA ASP A 381 10.05 3.17 -5.92
C ASP A 381 9.48 3.26 -7.33
N LYS A 382 9.71 2.19 -8.09
CA LYS A 382 8.98 1.90 -9.31
C LYS A 382 8.01 0.77 -9.03
N ALA A 383 6.78 1.12 -8.70
CA ALA A 383 5.70 0.15 -8.55
C ALA A 383 5.35 -0.44 -9.91
N SER A 384 5.44 -1.76 -10.05
CA SER A 384 5.04 -2.43 -11.29
C SER A 384 3.53 -2.54 -11.38
N TRP A 385 2.98 -2.07 -12.50
CA TRP A 385 1.57 -2.26 -12.82
C TRP A 385 1.31 -3.75 -13.06
N ILE A 386 0.25 -4.31 -12.47
CA ILE A 386 -0.28 -5.62 -12.86
C ILE A 386 -0.97 -5.39 -14.21
N PRO A 387 -0.52 -6.01 -15.33
CA PRO A 387 -1.25 -5.90 -16.56
C PRO A 387 -2.63 -6.50 -16.37
N THR A 388 -3.69 -5.69 -16.51
CA THR A 388 -5.02 -6.20 -16.77
C THR A 388 -4.91 -7.10 -17.99
N THR A 389 -5.33 -8.35 -17.85
CA THR A 389 -5.17 -9.46 -18.79
C THR A 389 -5.72 -9.12 -20.18
N THR A 390 -4.92 -8.45 -21.01
CA THR A 390 -5.18 -8.27 -22.44
C THR A 390 -3.90 -8.58 -23.21
N GLY A 391 -3.55 -9.87 -23.28
CA GLY A 391 -3.20 -10.53 -24.52
C GLY A 391 -1.89 -10.24 -25.29
N ASN A 392 -0.89 -9.51 -24.78
CA ASN A 392 0.40 -9.36 -25.51
C ASN A 392 1.63 -9.36 -24.58
N ASN A 393 2.34 -10.50 -24.50
CA ASN A 393 3.45 -10.78 -23.56
C ASN A 393 4.87 -10.74 -24.21
N GLY A 394 5.17 -9.76 -25.08
CA GLY A 394 6.32 -9.89 -25.99
C GLY A 394 7.59 -9.07 -25.75
N MET A 395 7.57 -7.88 -25.10
CA MET A 395 8.61 -6.87 -25.42
C MET A 395 9.08 -5.94 -24.29
N TYR A 396 9.00 -6.33 -23.00
CA TYR A 396 9.24 -5.40 -21.89
C TYR A 396 10.51 -5.64 -21.02
N ASP A 397 11.34 -6.64 -21.32
CA ASP A 397 12.31 -7.13 -20.31
C ASP A 397 13.72 -6.49 -20.32
N SER A 398 14.22 -5.91 -21.41
CA SER A 398 15.63 -5.44 -21.50
C SER A 398 15.87 -3.98 -21.12
N LEU A 399 14.81 -3.18 -20.92
CA LEU A 399 14.91 -1.72 -20.74
C LEU A 399 14.96 -1.26 -19.26
N SER A 400 14.75 -2.15 -18.29
CA SER A 400 14.64 -1.77 -16.88
C SER A 400 16.00 -1.57 -16.17
N SER A 401 17.02 -2.35 -16.53
CA SER A 401 18.35 -2.31 -15.90
C SER A 401 19.13 -1.03 -16.23
N THR A 402 19.05 -0.54 -17.48
CA THR A 402 19.76 0.68 -17.91
C THR A 402 19.23 1.94 -17.23
N VAL A 403 17.93 1.99 -16.89
CA VAL A 403 17.29 3.12 -16.21
C VAL A 403 17.67 3.18 -14.75
N LEU A 404 17.62 2.03 -14.07
CA LEU A 404 18.09 1.92 -12.70
C LEU A 404 19.55 2.33 -12.62
N ASN A 405 20.37 1.83 -13.55
CA ASN A 405 21.77 2.19 -13.61
C ASN A 405 21.93 3.70 -13.85
N ARG A 406 21.27 4.32 -14.84
CA ARG A 406 21.37 5.79 -15.05
C ARG A 406 20.85 6.62 -13.87
N ALA A 407 19.72 6.27 -13.28
CA ALA A 407 19.19 6.96 -12.12
C ALA A 407 20.14 6.87 -10.92
N PHE A 408 20.73 5.69 -10.73
CA PHE A 408 21.77 5.43 -9.76
C PHE A 408 23.04 6.23 -10.08
N GLN A 409 23.50 6.23 -11.33
CA GLN A 409 24.64 7.04 -11.82
C GLN A 409 24.45 8.52 -11.57
N SER A 410 23.30 9.09 -11.93
CA SER A 410 22.98 10.50 -11.73
C SER A 410 22.94 10.86 -10.26
N PHE A 411 22.33 10.00 -9.43
CA PHE A 411 22.34 10.15 -7.98
C PHE A 411 23.78 10.17 -7.43
N LEU A 412 24.60 9.20 -7.85
CA LEU A 412 25.99 9.09 -7.39
C LEU A 412 26.87 10.21 -7.92
N ALA A 413 26.63 10.71 -9.14
CA ALA A 413 27.30 11.89 -9.69
C ALA A 413 26.98 13.15 -8.86
N VAL A 414 25.74 13.29 -8.39
CA VAL A 414 25.33 14.39 -7.50
C VAL A 414 26.00 14.28 -6.13
N VAL A 415 26.12 13.07 -5.58
CA VAL A 415 26.82 12.81 -4.31
C VAL A 415 28.35 13.00 -4.44
N ALA A 416 28.95 12.46 -5.51
CA ALA A 416 30.40 12.46 -5.74
C ALA A 416 30.95 13.83 -6.16
N SER A 417 30.20 14.60 -6.98
CA SER A 417 30.60 15.96 -7.41
C SER A 417 30.79 16.93 -6.24
N ARG A 418 30.25 16.63 -5.06
CA ARG A 418 30.38 17.46 -3.85
C ARG A 418 31.53 17.05 -2.93
N ARG A 419 32.07 15.84 -3.05
CA ARG A 419 33.29 15.41 -2.32
C ARG A 419 34.58 15.96 -2.95
N HIS A 420 34.55 16.33 -4.24
CA HIS A 420 35.73 16.79 -5.00
C HIS A 420 35.80 18.29 -5.27
N ALA A 421 34.85 19.10 -4.79
CA ALA A 421 34.94 20.55 -4.87
C ALA A 421 35.92 21.11 -3.83
N ARG A 422 37.19 21.29 -4.22
CA ARG A 422 38.11 22.25 -3.56
C ARG A 422 37.59 23.67 -3.85
N LEU A 423 36.75 24.18 -2.96
CA LEU A 423 36.35 25.59 -2.87
C LEU A 423 36.37 25.94 -1.39
N ASP A 424 37.08 27.02 -1.04
CA ASP A 424 37.49 27.43 0.31
C ASP A 424 36.58 26.94 1.43
N THR A 425 37.08 25.96 2.14
CA THR A 425 36.47 25.30 3.28
C THR A 425 36.62 26.17 4.52
N GLU A 426 35.71 27.12 4.70
CA GLU A 426 35.40 27.66 6.04
C GLU A 426 33.91 27.78 6.36
N LEU A 427 32.98 27.35 5.48
CA LEU A 427 31.55 27.51 5.79
C LEU A 427 30.55 26.45 5.33
N ILE A 428 30.97 25.28 4.83
CA ILE A 428 30.00 24.25 4.40
C ILE A 428 30.47 22.86 4.85
N SER A 429 30.25 22.52 6.13
CA SER A 429 30.59 21.20 6.70
C SER A 429 29.39 20.34 7.07
N THR A 430 28.14 20.76 6.81
CA THR A 430 26.96 20.01 7.27
C THR A 430 25.86 20.09 6.24
N SER A 431 25.55 18.99 5.55
CA SER A 431 24.40 19.00 4.63
C SER A 431 23.88 17.63 4.21
N TYR A 432 24.71 16.58 4.10
CA TYR A 432 24.22 15.24 3.69
C TYR A 432 24.66 14.08 4.59
N SER A 433 25.44 14.32 5.65
CA SER A 433 25.83 13.31 6.64
C SER A 433 24.67 12.75 7.49
N GLN A 434 23.42 13.20 7.25
CA GLN A 434 22.23 12.80 8.00
C GLN A 434 21.28 11.88 7.23
N ILE A 435 21.42 11.76 5.90
CA ILE A 435 20.65 10.77 5.14
C ILE A 435 21.23 9.42 5.54
N GLN A 436 20.46 8.64 6.30
CA GLN A 436 20.89 7.33 6.79
C GLN A 436 20.56 6.25 5.78
N HIS A 437 19.43 6.35 5.07
CA HIS A 437 18.93 5.28 4.20
C HIS A 437 18.35 5.83 2.89
N ILE A 438 18.71 5.23 1.77
CA ILE A 438 18.11 5.47 0.46
C ILE A 438 17.70 4.12 -0.08
N THR A 439 16.40 3.92 -0.23
CA THR A 439 15.88 2.65 -0.76
C THR A 439 15.29 2.89 -2.14
N ILE A 440 15.91 2.28 -3.15
CA ILE A 440 15.44 2.19 -4.52
C ILE A 440 14.92 0.76 -4.71
N SER A 441 13.62 0.55 -4.58
CA SER A 441 13.02 -0.74 -4.88
C SER A 441 12.57 -0.82 -6.33
N THR A 442 12.66 -2.02 -6.90
CA THR A 442 11.91 -2.35 -8.11
C THR A 442 11.22 -3.69 -7.94
N THR A 443 9.91 -3.72 -8.14
CA THR A 443 9.14 -4.96 -8.22
C THR A 443 9.18 -5.49 -9.66
N LEU A 444 10.24 -6.22 -10.03
CA LEU A 444 10.27 -6.99 -11.28
C LEU A 444 9.67 -8.39 -11.03
N ARG A 445 8.49 -8.69 -11.57
CA ARG A 445 7.86 -10.02 -11.44
C ARG A 445 8.41 -11.09 -12.40
N LYS A 446 9.25 -10.71 -13.38
CA LYS A 446 10.03 -11.61 -14.23
C LYS A 446 11.37 -10.97 -14.55
N TRP A 447 12.46 -11.57 -14.08
CA TRP A 447 13.81 -11.22 -14.49
C TRP A 447 14.22 -12.16 -15.62
N ASN A 448 14.59 -11.60 -16.77
CA ASN A 448 15.09 -12.36 -17.91
C ASN A 448 16.63 -12.45 -17.79
N PRO A 449 17.24 -13.65 -17.70
CA PRO A 449 18.60 -13.81 -17.17
C PRO A 449 19.74 -13.40 -18.12
N PHE A 450 19.48 -12.63 -19.18
CA PHE A 450 20.51 -12.19 -20.11
C PHE A 450 20.38 -10.70 -20.48
N PRO A 451 20.73 -9.77 -19.58
CA PRO A 451 21.19 -8.46 -20.02
C PRO A 451 22.56 -8.58 -20.72
N ASP A 452 22.90 -7.61 -21.56
CA ASP A 452 24.21 -7.52 -22.21
C ASP A 452 25.32 -7.50 -21.14
N VAL A 453 26.26 -8.46 -21.21
CA VAL A 453 27.31 -8.73 -20.20
C VAL A 453 28.13 -7.47 -19.88
N ALA A 454 28.33 -6.59 -20.88
CA ALA A 454 29.04 -5.34 -20.71
C ALA A 454 28.36 -4.38 -19.71
N THR A 455 27.03 -4.37 -19.65
CA THR A 455 26.27 -3.48 -18.74
C THR A 455 26.25 -3.98 -17.30
N MET A 456 26.36 -5.29 -17.08
CA MET A 456 26.50 -5.86 -15.74
C MET A 456 27.87 -5.54 -15.15
N ASP A 457 28.94 -5.72 -15.92
CA ASP A 457 30.32 -5.47 -15.45
C ASP A 457 30.56 -4.02 -15.03
N GLU A 458 29.90 -3.06 -15.69
CA GLU A 458 30.01 -1.64 -15.36
C GLU A 458 29.20 -1.27 -14.11
N SER A 459 27.95 -1.76 -14.03
CA SER A 459 27.10 -1.59 -12.83
C SER A 459 27.75 -2.20 -11.58
N GLU A 460 28.33 -3.39 -11.72
CA GLU A 460 28.99 -4.12 -10.63
C GLU A 460 30.29 -3.44 -10.20
N ARG A 461 31.11 -2.98 -11.16
CA ARG A 461 32.33 -2.20 -10.85
C ARG A 461 32.01 -0.95 -10.08
N GLU A 462 30.90 -0.29 -10.39
CA GLU A 462 30.50 0.91 -9.67
C GLU A 462 29.93 0.62 -8.30
N LEU A 463 29.03 -0.35 -8.16
CA LEU A 463 28.55 -0.79 -6.85
C LEU A 463 29.73 -1.17 -5.93
N LYS A 464 30.73 -1.89 -6.46
CA LYS A 464 31.98 -2.20 -5.75
C LYS A 464 32.79 -0.95 -5.39
N ARG A 465 32.81 0.08 -6.24
CA ARG A 465 33.46 1.37 -5.94
C ARG A 465 32.77 2.06 -4.76
N TYR A 466 31.44 2.13 -4.76
CA TYR A 466 30.69 2.79 -3.69
C TYR A 466 30.79 2.03 -2.36
N VAL A 467 30.75 0.70 -2.38
CA VAL A 467 31.01 -0.10 -1.18
C VAL A 467 32.41 0.22 -0.59
N ARG A 468 33.42 0.41 -1.45
CA ARG A 468 34.77 0.84 -1.01
C ARG A 468 34.82 2.29 -0.50
N GLU A 469 33.91 3.14 -0.95
CA GLU A 469 33.80 4.54 -0.50
C GLU A 469 33.00 4.70 0.82
N GLY A 470 32.54 3.58 1.41
CA GLY A 470 31.92 3.51 2.73
C GLY A 470 30.41 3.25 2.73
N PHE A 471 29.78 3.14 1.55
CA PHE A 471 28.35 2.93 1.45
C PHE A 471 27.98 1.46 1.75
N LYS A 472 26.98 1.23 2.59
CA LYS A 472 26.39 -0.10 2.78
C LYS A 472 25.25 -0.27 1.78
N LEU A 473 25.20 -1.40 1.09
CA LEU A 473 24.09 -1.76 0.21
C LEU A 473 23.30 -2.90 0.86
N GLU A 474 21.99 -2.78 0.92
CA GLU A 474 21.08 -3.75 1.49
C GLU A 474 20.13 -4.20 0.37
N ILE A 475 20.17 -5.48 0.02
CA ILE A 475 19.38 -6.05 -1.05
C ILE A 475 18.23 -6.85 -0.46
N LEU A 476 17.00 -6.36 -0.56
CA LEU A 476 15.82 -7.13 -0.15
C LEU A 476 15.41 -8.06 -1.29
N ILE A 477 15.34 -9.36 -1.00
CA ILE A 477 14.89 -10.41 -1.90
C ILE A 477 13.40 -10.70 -1.63
N SER A 478 12.65 -11.09 -2.65
CA SER A 478 11.19 -11.37 -2.62
C SER A 478 10.71 -12.35 -1.54
N ASN A 479 11.59 -13.18 -0.97
CA ASN A 479 11.27 -14.07 0.13
C ASN A 479 11.46 -13.42 1.52
N GLY A 480 11.61 -12.10 1.57
CA GLY A 480 11.83 -11.34 2.81
C GLY A 480 13.26 -11.42 3.36
N ARG A 481 14.21 -12.03 2.63
CA ARG A 481 15.62 -12.03 3.03
C ARG A 481 16.31 -10.75 2.62
N THR A 482 17.20 -10.28 3.48
CA THR A 482 18.03 -9.10 3.28
C THR A 482 19.49 -9.53 3.11
N ILE A 483 20.14 -9.15 1.99
CA ILE A 483 21.60 -9.29 1.81
C ILE A 483 22.26 -7.94 2.10
N LEU A 484 23.15 -7.88 3.07
CA LEU A 484 23.98 -6.70 3.34
C LEU A 484 25.33 -6.84 2.63
N TRP A 485 25.69 -5.86 1.80
CA TRP A 485 26.98 -5.74 1.11
C TRP A 485 27.69 -4.48 1.59
N GLY A 486 28.93 -4.62 2.08
CA GLY A 486 29.74 -3.49 2.57
C GLY A 486 29.90 -3.38 4.08
N THR A 487 29.35 -4.32 4.86
CA THR A 487 29.85 -4.58 6.21
C THR A 487 31.20 -5.27 6.05
N GLY A 488 32.30 -4.71 6.56
CA GLY A 488 33.67 -5.27 6.46
C GLY A 488 33.87 -6.61 7.20
N ASP A 489 32.86 -7.47 7.17
CA ASP A 489 32.84 -8.80 7.75
C ASP A 489 33.39 -9.79 6.71
N GLU A 490 34.66 -10.16 6.88
CA GLU A 490 35.39 -11.11 6.00
C GLU A 490 34.83 -12.55 6.06
N SER A 491 33.73 -12.79 6.80
CA SER A 491 33.07 -14.09 6.96
C SER A 491 32.08 -14.47 5.87
N ILE A 492 31.87 -13.61 4.86
CA ILE A 492 31.02 -13.94 3.70
C ILE A 492 31.82 -14.86 2.75
N PRO A 493 31.25 -15.95 2.19
CA PRO A 493 31.98 -16.86 1.31
C PRO A 493 32.57 -16.13 0.10
N LYS A 494 33.76 -16.54 -0.36
CA LYS A 494 34.47 -16.01 -1.56
C LYS A 494 33.73 -16.21 -2.91
N ARG A 495 32.44 -16.55 -2.92
CA ARG A 495 31.64 -16.76 -4.13
C ARG A 495 30.62 -15.63 -4.29
N ASP A 496 30.51 -15.12 -5.52
CA ASP A 496 29.63 -14.01 -5.88
C ASP A 496 28.15 -14.33 -5.57
N PRO A 497 27.52 -13.65 -4.60
CA PRO A 497 26.11 -13.89 -4.24
C PRO A 497 25.12 -13.48 -5.36
N ILE A 498 25.59 -12.70 -6.34
CA ILE A 498 24.79 -12.20 -7.47
C ILE A 498 24.45 -13.33 -8.46
N LEU A 499 25.26 -14.39 -8.54
CA LEU A 499 25.10 -15.48 -9.53
C LEU A 499 24.14 -16.61 -9.09
N GLU A 500 23.66 -16.63 -7.84
CA GLU A 500 22.76 -17.70 -7.32
C GLU A 500 21.27 -17.32 -7.27
N LEU A 501 20.87 -16.17 -7.82
CA LEU A 501 19.48 -15.71 -7.81
C LEU A 501 18.61 -16.45 -8.86
N TYR A 502 17.90 -17.50 -8.43
CA TYR A 502 16.82 -18.18 -9.17
C TYR A 502 15.56 -17.27 -9.33
N PRO A 503 14.61 -17.57 -10.25
CA PRO A 503 13.99 -16.59 -11.16
C PRO A 503 12.83 -15.73 -10.60
N THR A 504 12.68 -15.59 -9.28
CA THR A 504 11.59 -14.81 -8.66
C THR A 504 12.06 -13.74 -7.68
N ALA A 505 13.31 -13.29 -7.77
CA ALA A 505 13.84 -12.26 -6.89
C ALA A 505 13.26 -10.86 -7.19
N GLN A 506 12.58 -10.27 -6.20
CA GLN A 506 12.47 -8.81 -6.10
C GLN A 506 13.86 -8.29 -5.72
N ILE A 507 14.35 -7.24 -6.38
CA ILE A 507 15.63 -6.61 -6.02
C ILE A 507 15.31 -5.21 -5.52
N VAL A 508 15.49 -5.03 -4.22
CA VAL A 508 15.43 -3.72 -3.58
C VAL A 508 16.84 -3.27 -3.29
N TYR A 509 17.31 -2.15 -3.84
CA TYR A 509 18.61 -1.58 -3.49
C TYR A 509 18.41 -0.60 -2.32
N GLN A 510 18.98 -0.87 -1.16
CA GLN A 510 18.94 0.02 0.00
C GLN A 510 20.36 0.48 0.34
N MET A 511 20.73 1.69 -0.06
CA MET A 511 21.99 2.31 0.32
C MET A 511 21.88 2.95 1.70
N THR A 512 22.74 2.55 2.63
CA THR A 512 22.91 3.18 3.94
C THR A 512 24.26 3.89 3.97
N LEU A 513 24.25 5.19 4.29
CA LEU A 513 25.42 6.08 4.27
C LEU A 513 26.26 5.98 5.55
#